data_AF-A0A1M3NJ82-F1
#
_entry.id   AF-A0A1M3NJ82-F1
#
_cell.length_a   1.000
_cell.length_b   1.000
_cell.length_c   1.000
_cell.angle_alpha   90.00
_cell.angle_beta   90.00
_cell.angle_gamma   90.00
#
_symmetry.space_group_name_H-M   'P 1'
#
loop_
_entity.id
_entity.type
_entity.pdbx_description
1 polymer ?
#
loop_
_entity_poly.entity_id
_entity_poly.type
_entity_poly.pdbx_seq_one_letter_code
_entity_poly.pdbx_strand_id
1 'polypeptide(L)'
;MGARRRLIAIALASLALSSASACKRKEQAPPTPAPSAAPSADRLAPGEIAEGRDHAFTLPLPLHATVKARFAGSVHVASTHTQEELASFVRARVTEGTSSSGASETRFEKVVVTKDPSKRLTIEIRRPAIAGEYRSQMVIDDVTPAPEEPGLTDEDRWKKAGMTPEGKLIDRNRLQ
;
A
#
# COMPACT_ATOMS: atom_id res chain seq x y z
N MET A 1 16.18 23.80 33.26
CA MET A 1 17.30 23.09 33.92
C MET A 1 16.84 22.67 35.31
N GLY A 2 16.38 21.42 35.46
CA GLY A 2 15.88 20.87 36.72
C GLY A 2 16.72 19.67 37.14
N ALA A 3 17.35 19.78 38.30
CA ALA A 3 18.35 18.88 38.83
C ALA A 3 17.76 17.58 39.40
N ARG A 4 18.30 16.45 38.93
CA ARG A 4 18.97 15.39 39.71
C ARG A 4 18.46 15.12 41.14
N ARG A 5 18.07 13.87 41.43
CA ARG A 5 18.45 13.04 42.60
C ARG A 5 17.75 11.66 42.52
N ARG A 6 18.50 10.60 42.18
CA ARG A 6 19.04 9.53 43.07
C ARG A 6 17.93 8.67 43.70
N LEU A 7 17.68 7.46 43.19
CA LEU A 7 18.36 6.17 43.47
C LEU A 7 17.96 5.54 44.82
N ILE A 8 17.46 4.30 44.70
CA ILE A 8 17.67 3.13 45.57
C ILE A 8 17.05 3.15 46.96
N ALA A 9 16.13 2.19 47.20
CA ALA A 9 15.94 1.38 48.43
C ALA A 9 14.51 0.83 48.45
N ILE A 10 14.14 -0.38 48.89
CA ILE A 10 14.80 -1.53 49.50
C ILE A 10 13.81 -2.71 49.29
N ALA A 11 14.35 -3.87 48.93
CA ALA A 11 13.64 -5.16 48.93
C ALA A 11 13.66 -5.78 50.34
N LEU A 12 12.58 -6.45 50.75
CA LEU A 12 12.41 -7.48 51.82
C LEU A 12 10.90 -7.59 52.08
N ALA A 13 10.24 -8.69 52.46
CA ALA A 13 10.44 -10.13 52.50
C ALA A 13 9.16 -10.70 53.14
N SER A 14 8.60 -11.81 52.63
CA SER A 14 7.66 -12.72 53.34
C SER A 14 7.32 -13.87 52.39
N LEU A 15 8.02 -15.00 52.41
CA LEU A 15 7.99 -16.13 53.36
C LEU A 15 6.65 -16.88 53.42
N ALA A 16 6.60 -17.92 52.57
CA ALA A 16 6.03 -19.27 52.73
C ALA A 16 4.76 -19.50 53.58
N LEU A 17 3.74 -20.14 52.99
CA LEU A 17 3.19 -21.38 53.57
C LEU A 17 2.41 -22.25 52.56
N SER A 18 2.70 -23.54 52.66
CA SER A 18 2.26 -24.71 51.91
C SER A 18 0.75 -24.95 51.88
N SER A 19 0.25 -25.54 50.79
CA SER A 19 -0.94 -26.41 50.78
C SER A 19 -0.90 -27.35 49.58
N ALA A 20 -0.34 -28.55 49.81
CA ALA A 20 -0.43 -29.67 48.91
C ALA A 20 -1.89 -30.17 48.87
N SER A 21 -2.61 -29.88 47.80
CA SER A 21 -3.88 -30.54 47.48
C SER A 21 -3.61 -31.64 46.46
N ALA A 22 -3.41 -32.85 46.99
CA ALA A 22 -3.37 -34.09 46.23
C ALA A 22 -4.77 -34.42 45.68
N CYS A 23 -5.13 -33.85 44.53
CA CYS A 23 -6.30 -34.29 43.78
C CYS A 23 -5.94 -35.52 42.94
N LYS A 24 -6.59 -36.64 43.28
CA LYS A 24 -6.52 -37.91 42.56
C LYS A 24 -6.83 -37.71 41.08
N ARG A 25 -5.84 -38.11 40.29
CA ARG A 25 -5.84 -38.39 38.86
C ARG A 25 -7.12 -39.11 38.41
N LYS A 26 -7.86 -38.49 37.49
CA LYS A 26 -8.61 -39.22 36.47
C LYS A 26 -7.85 -38.99 35.17
N GLU A 27 -7.06 -39.98 34.77
CA GLU A 27 -6.38 -40.02 33.47
C GLU A 27 -7.47 -39.98 32.42
N GLN A 28 -7.82 -38.78 31.95
CA GLN A 28 -8.68 -38.61 30.80
C GLN A 28 -7.85 -39.04 29.61
N ALA A 29 -8.23 -40.15 28.98
CA ALA A 29 -7.65 -40.60 27.72
C ALA A 29 -7.54 -39.37 26.79
N PRO A 30 -6.40 -39.20 26.09
CA PRO A 30 -6.24 -38.07 25.19
C PRO A 30 -7.44 -38.05 24.25
N PRO A 31 -8.20 -36.95 24.17
CA PRO A 31 -9.28 -36.86 23.19
C PRO A 31 -8.63 -37.10 21.83
N THR A 32 -9.13 -38.09 21.10
CA THR A 32 -8.83 -38.25 19.68
C THR A 32 -8.93 -36.85 19.05
N PRO A 33 -7.89 -36.35 18.35
CA PRO A 33 -8.01 -35.05 17.71
C PRO A 33 -9.22 -35.12 16.79
N ALA A 34 -10.27 -34.38 17.15
CA ALA A 34 -11.42 -34.20 16.29
C ALA A 34 -10.86 -33.72 14.94
N PRO A 35 -11.33 -34.26 13.81
CA PRO A 35 -10.88 -33.80 12.50
C PRO A 35 -11.06 -32.29 12.48
N SER A 36 -9.93 -31.58 12.41
CA SER A 36 -9.89 -30.13 12.32
C SER A 36 -10.76 -29.77 11.14
N ALA A 37 -11.96 -29.26 11.41
CA ALA A 37 -12.92 -28.89 10.40
C ALA A 37 -12.17 -28.02 9.39
N ALA A 38 -12.09 -28.47 8.15
CA ALA A 38 -11.46 -27.70 7.09
C ALA A 38 -12.01 -26.27 7.19
N PRO A 39 -11.15 -25.24 7.25
CA PRO A 39 -11.63 -23.87 7.37
C PRO A 39 -12.64 -23.65 6.26
N SER A 40 -13.85 -23.23 6.63
CA SER A 40 -14.92 -22.94 5.69
C SER A 40 -14.35 -22.07 4.57
N ALA A 41 -14.44 -22.54 3.32
CA ALA A 41 -13.78 -21.94 2.15
C ALA A 41 -14.18 -20.48 1.87
N ASP A 42 -15.16 -19.96 2.60
CA ASP A 42 -15.74 -18.63 2.46
C ASP A 42 -15.20 -17.61 3.48
N ARG A 43 -14.12 -17.95 4.20
CA ARG A 43 -13.43 -16.98 5.07
C ARG A 43 -12.22 -16.40 4.33
N LEU A 44 -12.24 -15.10 4.12
CA LEU A 44 -11.06 -14.32 3.78
C LEU A 44 -9.92 -14.64 4.76
N ALA A 45 -8.70 -14.74 4.27
CA ALA A 45 -7.54 -14.97 5.12
C ALA A 45 -7.40 -13.82 6.15
N PRO A 46 -6.79 -14.06 7.33
CA PRO A 46 -6.53 -12.99 8.28
C PRO A 46 -5.74 -11.85 7.64
N GLY A 47 -6.31 -10.63 7.63
CA GLY A 47 -5.70 -9.45 7.00
C GLY A 47 -6.00 -9.30 5.50
N GLU A 48 -6.84 -10.15 4.92
CA GLU A 48 -7.31 -10.01 3.55
C GLU A 48 -8.49 -9.03 3.49
N ILE A 49 -8.26 -7.90 2.80
CA ILE A 49 -9.27 -6.87 2.61
C ILE A 49 -10.08 -7.18 1.33
N ALA A 50 -11.40 -7.15 1.46
CA ALA A 50 -12.31 -7.31 0.32
C ALA A 50 -12.18 -6.15 -0.68
N GLU A 51 -12.40 -6.44 -1.96
CA GLU A 51 -12.45 -5.42 -3.01
C GLU A 51 -13.74 -4.60 -2.89
N GLY A 52 -13.59 -3.28 -2.98
CA GLY A 52 -14.69 -2.33 -3.07
C GLY A 52 -15.22 -2.22 -4.51
N ARG A 53 -16.21 -1.34 -4.70
CA ARG A 53 -16.79 -1.05 -6.02
C ARG A 53 -15.98 -0.01 -6.80
N ASP A 54 -15.21 0.81 -6.09
CA ASP A 54 -14.45 1.89 -6.69
C ASP A 54 -13.12 1.41 -7.27
N HIS A 55 -12.68 2.09 -8.32
CA HIS A 55 -11.43 1.83 -9.01
C HIS A 55 -10.61 3.12 -9.12
N ALA A 56 -9.29 2.98 -8.97
CA ALA A 56 -8.31 4.03 -9.24
C ALA A 56 -7.49 3.60 -10.45
N PHE A 57 -7.80 4.19 -11.62
CA PHE A 57 -7.37 3.68 -12.91
C PHE A 57 -7.80 2.21 -13.08
N THR A 58 -6.83 1.29 -13.20
CA THR A 58 -7.07 -0.16 -13.34
C THR A 58 -7.01 -0.90 -12.01
N LEU A 59 -6.62 -0.24 -10.91
CA LEU A 59 -6.50 -0.86 -9.59
C LEU A 59 -7.86 -0.82 -8.84
N PRO A 60 -8.43 -1.96 -8.43
CA PRO A 60 -9.61 -1.97 -7.58
C PRO A 60 -9.24 -1.45 -6.18
N LEU A 61 -10.08 -0.59 -5.61
CA LEU A 61 -9.87 -0.04 -4.28
C LEU A 61 -10.42 -0.98 -3.20
N PRO A 62 -9.85 -0.98 -1.98
CA PRO A 62 -10.36 -1.81 -0.90
C PRO A 62 -11.75 -1.34 -0.44
N LEU A 63 -12.53 -2.27 0.12
CA LEU A 63 -13.81 -1.95 0.75
C LEU A 63 -13.60 -0.92 1.87
N HIS A 64 -14.48 0.08 1.95
CA HIS A 64 -14.37 1.23 2.87
C HIS A 64 -13.20 2.19 2.57
N ALA A 65 -12.59 2.12 1.39
CA ALA A 65 -11.76 3.20 0.88
C ALA A 65 -12.64 4.29 0.24
N THR A 66 -12.30 5.55 0.50
CA THR A 66 -13.02 6.72 -0.03
C THR A 66 -12.08 7.51 -0.91
N VAL A 67 -12.47 7.73 -2.17
CA VAL A 67 -11.72 8.61 -3.07
C VAL A 67 -11.97 10.07 -2.68
N LYS A 68 -10.90 10.78 -2.30
CA LYS A 68 -10.96 12.19 -1.88
C LYS A 68 -10.78 13.15 -3.06
N ALA A 69 -9.97 12.78 -4.03
CA ALA A 69 -9.76 13.56 -5.23
C ALA A 69 -9.37 12.65 -6.40
N ARG A 70 -9.76 13.05 -7.61
CA ARG A 70 -9.33 12.44 -8.87
C ARG A 70 -8.78 13.53 -9.78
N PHE A 71 -7.57 13.31 -10.27
CA PHE A 71 -6.89 14.12 -11.26
C PHE A 71 -6.58 13.24 -12.48
N ALA A 72 -6.22 13.85 -13.61
CA ALA A 72 -5.96 13.12 -14.85
C ALA A 72 -4.87 12.05 -14.71
N GLY A 73 -3.85 12.30 -13.88
CA GLY A 73 -2.73 11.38 -13.64
C GLY A 73 -2.56 10.95 -12.18
N SER A 74 -3.50 11.30 -11.29
CA SER A 74 -3.38 10.95 -9.86
C SER A 74 -4.73 10.73 -9.20
N VAL A 75 -4.83 9.76 -8.29
CA VAL A 75 -6.03 9.49 -7.48
C VAL A 75 -5.64 9.44 -6.01
N HIS A 76 -6.32 10.26 -5.21
CA HIS A 76 -6.10 10.33 -3.77
C HIS A 76 -7.21 9.59 -3.03
N VAL A 77 -6.82 8.64 -2.20
CA VAL A 77 -7.71 7.74 -1.48
C VAL A 77 -7.42 7.83 0.01
N ALA A 78 -8.47 7.88 0.82
CA ALA A 78 -8.37 7.76 2.27
C ALA A 78 -9.05 6.46 2.71
N SER A 79 -8.50 5.79 3.71
CA SER A 79 -9.02 4.50 4.17
C SER A 79 -8.96 4.35 5.68
N THR A 80 -9.88 3.56 6.21
CA THR A 80 -9.92 3.14 7.61
C THR A 80 -8.96 1.98 7.91
N HIS A 81 -8.39 1.34 6.88
CA HIS A 81 -7.37 0.29 7.02
C HIS A 81 -6.00 0.87 7.41
N THR A 82 -5.13 0.05 8.00
CA THR A 82 -3.75 0.44 8.30
C THR A 82 -2.88 0.49 7.05
N GLN A 83 -1.70 1.09 7.21
CA GLN A 83 -0.70 1.16 6.16
C GLN A 83 -0.28 -0.25 5.73
N GLU A 84 -0.11 -1.16 6.69
CA GLU A 84 0.32 -2.54 6.46
C GLU A 84 -0.76 -3.37 5.75
N GLU A 85 -2.02 -3.19 6.15
CA GLU A 85 -3.16 -3.85 5.54
C GLU A 85 -3.34 -3.40 4.07
N LEU A 86 -3.30 -2.08 3.81
CA LEU A 86 -3.35 -1.54 2.45
C LEU A 86 -2.15 -2.00 1.62
N ALA A 87 -0.94 -2.00 2.19
CA ALA A 87 0.24 -2.48 1.48
C ALA A 87 0.11 -3.96 1.12
N SER A 88 -0.43 -4.80 2.01
CA SER A 88 -0.72 -6.20 1.72
C SER A 88 -1.77 -6.36 0.61
N PHE A 89 -2.85 -5.57 0.67
CA PHE A 89 -3.90 -5.54 -0.35
C PHE A 89 -3.34 -5.19 -1.74
N VAL A 90 -2.46 -4.18 -1.81
CA VAL A 90 -1.80 -3.76 -3.06
C VAL A 90 -0.84 -4.84 -3.55
N ARG A 91 0.01 -5.41 -2.68
CA ARG A 91 0.94 -6.50 -3.05
C ARG A 91 0.24 -7.69 -3.70
N ALA A 92 -0.95 -8.05 -3.25
CA ALA A 92 -1.71 -9.16 -3.82
C ALA A 92 -2.25 -8.87 -5.24
N ARG A 93 -2.26 -7.61 -5.67
CA ARG A 93 -2.90 -7.14 -6.92
C ARG A 93 -1.94 -6.59 -7.93
N VAL A 94 -0.75 -6.16 -7.50
CA VAL A 94 0.27 -5.61 -8.38
C VAL A 94 1.37 -6.63 -8.64
N THR A 95 1.89 -6.58 -9.85
CA THR A 95 3.05 -7.32 -10.32
C THR A 95 4.05 -6.34 -10.94
N GLU A 96 5.27 -6.82 -11.21
CA GLU A 96 6.39 -5.99 -11.66
C GLU A 96 6.79 -4.89 -10.66
N GLY A 97 7.86 -4.16 -10.98
CA GLY A 97 8.30 -2.99 -10.23
C GLY A 97 9.03 -3.30 -8.92
N THR A 98 9.15 -2.28 -8.08
CA THR A 98 9.84 -2.35 -6.78
C THR A 98 8.93 -1.86 -5.67
N SER A 99 9.01 -2.51 -4.51
CA SER A 99 8.30 -2.08 -3.30
C SER A 99 9.29 -1.71 -2.20
N SER A 100 9.16 -0.52 -1.63
CA SER A 100 9.89 -0.08 -0.44
C SER A 100 8.91 0.12 0.71
N SER A 101 9.22 -0.45 1.87
CA SER A 101 8.41 -0.30 3.09
C SER A 101 9.25 0.40 4.15
N GLY A 102 8.84 1.62 4.52
CA GLY A 102 9.40 2.41 5.60
C GLY A 102 8.45 2.53 6.78
N ALA A 103 8.91 3.17 7.86
CA ALA A 103 8.13 3.32 9.08
C ALA A 103 6.88 4.19 8.90
N SER A 104 6.93 5.22 8.05
CA SER A 104 5.84 6.18 7.84
C SER A 104 5.11 6.00 6.50
N GLU A 105 5.73 5.30 5.56
CA GLU A 105 5.24 5.14 4.20
C GLU A 105 5.62 3.79 3.59
N THR A 106 4.81 3.32 2.65
CA THR A 106 5.09 2.20 1.78
C THR A 106 4.87 2.65 0.36
N ARG A 107 5.89 2.49 -0.49
CA ARG A 107 5.84 2.92 -1.89
C ARG A 107 6.02 1.72 -2.81
N PHE A 108 5.23 1.71 -3.87
CA PHE A 108 5.32 0.77 -4.99
C PHE A 108 5.62 1.58 -6.25
N GLU A 109 6.73 1.31 -6.90
CA GLU A 109 7.19 2.07 -8.06
C GLU A 109 7.11 1.23 -9.33
N LYS A 110 6.57 1.83 -10.40
CA LYS A 110 6.45 1.23 -11.74
C LYS A 110 5.75 -0.12 -11.74
N VAL A 111 4.77 -0.27 -10.87
CA VAL A 111 4.01 -1.52 -10.73
C VAL A 111 2.86 -1.58 -11.72
N VAL A 112 2.41 -2.79 -12.02
CA VAL A 112 1.35 -3.07 -13.00
C VAL A 112 0.26 -3.89 -12.31
N VAL A 113 -1.01 -3.63 -12.63
CA VAL A 113 -2.12 -4.39 -12.03
C VAL A 113 -2.24 -5.75 -12.71
N THR A 114 -2.30 -6.82 -11.91
CA THR A 114 -2.29 -8.21 -12.40
C THR A 114 -3.51 -8.53 -13.27
N LYS A 115 -4.69 -8.01 -12.92
CA LYS A 115 -5.93 -8.21 -13.68
C LYS A 115 -5.96 -7.40 -14.99
N ASP A 116 -5.30 -6.25 -15.02
CA ASP A 116 -5.30 -5.33 -16.16
C ASP A 116 -3.95 -4.61 -16.27
N PRO A 117 -3.03 -5.13 -17.11
CA PRO A 117 -1.69 -4.59 -17.24
C PRO A 117 -1.58 -3.35 -18.14
N SER A 118 -2.69 -2.67 -18.44
CA SER A 118 -2.72 -1.53 -19.37
C SER A 118 -1.97 -0.28 -18.89
N LYS A 119 -1.71 -0.16 -17.58
CA LYS A 119 -1.11 1.04 -16.97
C LYS A 119 0.02 0.69 -16.01
N ARG A 120 1.04 1.56 -15.99
CA ARG A 120 2.10 1.55 -14.98
C ARG A 120 1.77 2.58 -13.91
N LEU A 121 1.77 2.14 -12.66
CA LEU A 121 1.37 2.95 -11.52
C LEU A 121 2.53 3.15 -10.54
N THR A 122 2.53 4.30 -9.88
CA THR A 122 3.27 4.53 -8.65
C THR A 122 2.25 4.68 -7.53
N ILE A 123 2.38 3.89 -6.47
CA ILE A 123 1.43 3.87 -5.35
C ILE A 123 2.18 4.24 -4.07
N GLU A 124 1.78 5.32 -3.43
CA GLU A 124 2.29 5.75 -2.13
C GLU A 124 1.21 5.54 -1.07
N ILE A 125 1.53 4.82 -0.01
CA ILE A 125 0.67 4.59 1.14
C ILE A 125 1.33 5.22 2.35
N ARG A 126 0.65 6.12 3.04
CA ARG A 126 1.19 6.86 4.18
C ARG A 126 0.22 6.94 5.34
N ARG A 127 0.76 7.07 6.54
CA ARG A 127 -0.04 7.43 7.72
C ARG A 127 -0.31 8.94 7.73
N PRO A 128 -1.56 9.38 7.98
CA PRO A 128 -1.84 10.80 8.11
C PRO A 128 -1.11 11.37 9.33
N ALA A 129 -0.62 12.60 9.20
CA ALA A 129 0.12 13.27 10.28
C ALA A 129 -0.75 13.61 11.49
N ILE A 130 -2.06 13.82 11.27
CA ILE A 130 -3.05 14.12 12.30
C ILE A 130 -3.98 12.91 12.41
N ALA A 131 -4.17 12.42 13.64
CA ALA A 131 -5.14 11.38 13.92
C ALA A 131 -6.56 11.90 13.57
N GLY A 132 -7.28 11.13 12.75
CA GLY A 132 -8.63 11.45 12.31
C GLY A 132 -9.42 10.19 12.00
N GLU A 133 -10.48 10.32 11.20
CA GLU A 133 -11.34 9.20 10.79
C GLU A 133 -10.58 8.13 9.98
N TYR A 134 -9.62 8.54 9.17
CA TYR A 134 -8.83 7.65 8.33
C TYR A 134 -7.51 7.28 9.00
N ARG A 135 -7.14 6.00 8.92
CA ARG A 135 -5.88 5.48 9.47
C ARG A 135 -4.76 5.51 8.45
N SER A 136 -5.07 5.62 7.16
CA SER A 136 -4.09 5.70 6.09
C SER A 136 -4.61 6.47 4.88
N GLN A 137 -3.68 7.01 4.12
CA GLN A 137 -3.91 7.65 2.83
C GLN A 137 -3.10 6.92 1.76
N MET A 138 -3.68 6.80 0.58
CA MET A 138 -3.03 6.21 -0.58
C MET A 138 -3.13 7.18 -1.76
N VAL A 139 -2.01 7.43 -2.42
CA VAL A 139 -1.92 8.21 -3.66
C VAL A 139 -1.49 7.27 -4.76
N ILE A 140 -2.22 7.27 -5.86
CA ILE A 140 -1.99 6.41 -7.01
C ILE A 140 -1.75 7.31 -8.20
N ASP A 141 -0.53 7.27 -8.74
CA ASP A 141 -0.13 8.06 -9.90
C ASP A 141 0.00 7.17 -11.13
N ASP A 142 -0.55 7.62 -12.26
CA ASP A 142 -0.36 6.99 -13.57
C ASP A 142 0.96 7.48 -14.18
N VAL A 143 1.92 6.57 -14.28
CA VAL A 143 3.26 6.81 -14.86
C VAL A 143 3.45 6.05 -16.18
N THR A 144 2.35 5.73 -16.86
CA THR A 144 2.38 5.08 -18.17
C THR A 144 3.06 6.00 -19.19
N PRO A 145 4.12 5.55 -19.89
CA PRO A 145 4.75 6.35 -20.93
C PRO A 145 3.74 6.75 -22.02
N ALA A 146 3.86 7.96 -22.54
CA ALA A 146 3.06 8.38 -23.69
C ALA A 146 3.35 7.43 -24.86
N PRO A 147 2.33 6.97 -25.61
CA PRO A 147 2.55 6.15 -26.78
C PRO A 147 3.44 6.92 -27.76
N GLU A 148 4.50 6.28 -28.23
CA GLU A 148 5.34 6.85 -29.29
C GLU A 148 4.46 7.05 -30.53
N GLU A 149 4.37 8.30 -31.04
CA GLU A 149 3.58 8.60 -32.23
C GLU A 149 4.13 7.76 -33.41
N PRO A 150 3.38 6.77 -33.94
CA PRO A 150 3.88 5.92 -35.01
C PRO A 150 3.98 6.74 -36.29
N GLY A 151 5.21 6.94 -36.79
CA GLY A 151 5.44 7.49 -38.13
C GLY A 151 5.96 8.92 -38.20
N LEU A 152 6.29 9.58 -37.09
CA LEU A 152 6.99 10.87 -37.14
C LEU A 152 8.50 10.63 -37.17
N THR A 153 9.07 10.62 -38.39
CA THR A 153 10.52 10.74 -38.59
C THR A 153 11.02 11.97 -37.81
N ASP A 154 12.29 11.97 -37.39
CA ASP A 154 12.82 13.10 -36.61
C ASP A 154 12.54 14.44 -37.31
N GLU A 155 12.61 14.49 -38.64
CA GLU A 155 12.30 15.66 -39.47
C GLU A 155 10.90 16.24 -39.25
N ASP A 156 9.88 15.39 -39.09
CA ASP A 156 8.50 15.84 -38.89
C ASP A 156 8.25 16.30 -37.44
N ARG A 157 9.03 15.78 -36.46
CA ARG A 157 9.07 16.32 -35.09
C ARG A 157 9.66 17.73 -35.06
N TRP A 158 10.76 17.97 -35.78
CA TRP A 158 11.39 19.29 -35.85
C TRP A 158 10.49 20.33 -36.56
N LYS A 159 9.84 19.95 -37.68
CA LYS A 159 8.90 20.84 -38.41
C LYS A 159 7.70 21.27 -37.57
N LYS A 160 7.10 20.36 -36.78
CA LYS A 160 5.95 20.66 -35.91
C LYS A 160 6.33 21.61 -34.76
N ALA A 161 7.61 21.62 -34.36
CA ALA A 161 8.18 22.58 -33.41
C ALA A 161 8.64 23.91 -34.05
N GLY A 162 8.46 24.08 -35.37
CA GLY A 162 8.88 25.28 -36.10
C GLY A 162 10.39 25.39 -36.30
N MET A 163 11.11 24.27 -36.25
CA MET A 163 12.57 24.20 -36.37
C MET A 163 12.99 23.30 -37.54
N THR A 164 14.14 23.59 -38.15
CA THR A 164 14.79 22.66 -39.09
C THR A 164 15.56 21.57 -38.32
N PRO A 165 15.89 20.43 -38.94
CA PRO A 165 16.72 19.39 -38.32
C PRO A 165 18.11 19.89 -37.86
N GLU A 166 18.60 21.00 -38.43
CA GLU A 166 19.84 21.66 -38.00
C GLU A 166 19.64 22.68 -36.87
N GLY A 167 18.46 22.76 -36.26
CA GLY A 167 18.17 23.65 -35.12
C GLY A 167 17.98 25.12 -35.48
N LYS A 168 17.74 25.46 -36.77
CA LYS A 168 17.38 26.82 -37.17
C LYS A 168 15.86 27.01 -37.12
N LEU A 169 15.41 28.17 -36.64
CA LEU A 169 14.01 28.58 -36.75
C LEU A 169 13.58 28.61 -38.23
N ILE A 170 12.44 28.01 -38.55
CA ILE A 170 11.83 28.16 -39.88
C ILE A 170 11.51 29.64 -40.09
N ASP A 171 12.11 30.21 -41.14
CA ASP A 171 11.99 31.64 -41.47
C ASP A 171 10.52 32.08 -41.55
N ARG A 172 10.13 33.02 -40.70
CA ARG A 172 8.77 33.61 -40.59
C ARG A 172 8.30 34.33 -41.88
N ASN A 173 9.15 34.43 -42.89
CA ASN A 173 8.91 35.22 -44.11
C ASN A 173 8.47 34.37 -45.33
N ARG A 174 8.13 33.10 -45.15
CA ARG A 174 7.65 32.20 -46.23
C ARG A 174 6.19 31.75 -46.10
N LEU A 175 5.44 32.26 -45.13
CA LEU A 175 3.98 32.09 -45.07
C LEU A 175 3.32 33.30 -45.75
N GLN A 176 3.16 33.23 -47.07
CA GLN A 176 2.17 34.01 -47.82
C GLN A 176 1.15 33.05 -48.42
#